data_AF-A0A7D9KE19-F1
#
_entry.id   AF-A0A7D9KE19-F1
#
_cell.length_a   1.000
_cell.length_b   1.000
_cell.length_c   1.000
_cell.angle_alpha   90.00
_cell.angle_beta   90.00
_cell.angle_gamma   90.00
#
_symmetry.space_group_name_H-M   'P 1'
#
loop_
_entity.id
_entity.type
_entity.pdbx_description
1 polymer ?
#
loop_
_entity_poly.entity_id
_entity_poly.type
_entity_poly.pdbx_seq_one_letter_code
_entity_poly.pdbx_strand_id
1 'polypeptide(L)'
;MEELSDSLASSFQISNNPNDVSSPHPRLSEYKIKPSNVPDQETRRKRILEEQKSRRHDRVNFARRLVEEDDMEIVEDQPKKKTSNWKTAKNPFKNQLMMSEWLVDLPANFEQEWVMVISPIGKRCLVVASR
;
A
#
# COMPACT_ATOMS: atom_id res chain seq x y z
N MET A 1 -15.22 -29.89 0.66
CA MET A 1 -14.82 -29.00 1.78
C MET A 1 -13.43 -28.44 1.53
N GLU A 2 -12.44 -29.28 1.22
CA GLU A 2 -11.06 -28.86 0.97
C GLU A 2 -10.91 -27.86 -0.20
N GLU A 3 -11.65 -28.06 -1.30
CA GLU A 3 -11.68 -27.14 -2.44
C GLU A 3 -12.25 -25.75 -2.08
N LEU A 4 -13.23 -25.71 -1.18
CA LEU A 4 -13.80 -24.45 -0.70
C LEU A 4 -12.80 -23.71 0.20
N SER A 5 -12.10 -24.43 1.07
CA SER A 5 -11.04 -23.83 1.90
C SER A 5 -9.87 -23.33 1.06
N ASP A 6 -9.45 -24.08 0.04
CA ASP A 6 -8.38 -23.66 -0.88
C ASP A 6 -8.80 -22.38 -1.63
N SER A 7 -10.01 -22.36 -2.20
CA SER A 7 -10.54 -21.18 -2.90
C SER A 7 -10.63 -19.94 -2.00
N LEU A 8 -11.11 -20.11 -0.77
CA LEU A 8 -11.20 -19.02 0.20
C LEU A 8 -9.80 -18.53 0.62
N ALA A 9 -8.87 -19.43 0.92
CA ALA A 9 -7.52 -19.07 1.36
C ALA A 9 -6.68 -18.45 0.24
N SER A 10 -6.81 -18.94 -1.00
CA SER A 10 -5.97 -18.52 -2.12
C SER A 10 -6.47 -17.26 -2.83
N SER A 11 -7.78 -16.98 -2.80
CA SER A 11 -8.41 -16.02 -3.71
C SER A 11 -9.22 -14.91 -3.03
N PHE A 12 -9.52 -15.03 -1.73
CA PHE A 12 -10.30 -14.01 -1.03
C PHE A 12 -9.41 -12.88 -0.51
N GLN A 13 -9.38 -11.76 -1.22
CA GLN A 13 -8.67 -10.55 -0.82
C GLN A 13 -9.51 -9.30 -1.07
N ILE A 14 -9.39 -8.31 -0.17
CA ILE A 14 -10.11 -7.02 -0.28
C ILE A 14 -9.19 -5.95 -0.88
N SER A 15 -7.95 -5.87 -0.41
CA SER A 15 -6.98 -4.85 -0.83
C SER A 15 -6.25 -5.21 -2.14
N ASN A 16 -6.21 -6.50 -2.51
CA ASN A 16 -5.50 -7.02 -3.68
C ASN A 16 -4.03 -6.59 -3.76
N ASN A 17 -3.36 -6.50 -2.60
CA ASN A 17 -1.93 -6.18 -2.53
C ASN A 17 -1.09 -7.46 -2.71
N PRO A 18 -0.08 -7.45 -3.60
CA PRO A 18 0.81 -8.59 -3.73
C PRO A 18 1.67 -8.78 -2.47
N ASN A 19 1.90 -10.02 -2.06
CA ASN A 19 2.78 -10.39 -0.95
C ASN A 19 2.50 -9.63 0.37
N ASP A 20 1.22 -9.38 0.68
CA ASP A 20 0.81 -8.63 1.88
C ASP A 20 1.28 -9.30 3.19
N VAL A 21 1.88 -8.52 4.09
CA VAL A 21 2.32 -8.95 5.42
C VAL A 21 1.17 -9.27 6.38
N SER A 22 -0.06 -8.89 6.03
CA SER A 22 -1.28 -9.27 6.76
C SER A 22 -1.60 -10.76 6.61
N SER A 23 -1.06 -11.41 5.58
CA SER A 23 -1.12 -12.85 5.34
C SER A 23 0.23 -13.50 5.67
N PRO A 24 0.30 -14.82 5.94
CA PRO A 24 1.58 -15.50 6.14
C PRO A 24 2.49 -15.38 4.91
N HIS A 25 3.79 -15.54 5.13
CA HIS A 25 4.77 -15.52 4.04
C HIS A 25 4.38 -16.55 2.95
N PRO A 26 4.43 -16.22 1.64
CA PRO A 26 3.97 -17.12 0.57
C PRO A 26 4.60 -18.53 0.62
N ARG A 27 5.88 -18.63 0.97
CA ARG A 27 6.61 -19.91 1.17
C ARG A 27 6.07 -20.77 2.33
N LEU A 28 5.43 -20.16 3.33
CA LEU A 28 4.89 -20.82 4.52
C LEU A 28 3.38 -21.06 4.41
N SER A 29 2.74 -20.61 3.32
CA SER A 29 1.31 -20.81 3.10
C SER A 29 1.01 -22.27 2.81
N GLU A 30 -0.05 -22.80 3.43
CA GLU A 30 -0.56 -24.15 3.16
C GLU A 30 -1.21 -24.23 1.76
N TYR A 31 -1.81 -23.13 1.32
CA TYR A 31 -2.48 -23.01 0.03
C TYR A 31 -1.69 -22.14 -0.93
N LYS A 32 -1.59 -22.57 -2.19
CA LYS A 32 -0.84 -21.84 -3.22
C LYS A 32 -1.68 -20.69 -3.75
N ILE A 33 -1.31 -19.47 -3.38
CA ILE A 33 -1.83 -18.27 -4.04
C ILE A 33 -1.33 -18.28 -5.48
N LYS A 34 -2.24 -18.25 -6.46
CA LYS A 34 -1.88 -18.13 -7.88
C LYS A 34 -1.80 -16.64 -8.22
N PRO A 35 -0.60 -16.04 -8.31
CA PRO A 35 -0.49 -14.66 -8.75
C PRO A 35 -0.98 -14.57 -10.19
N SER A 36 -2.16 -13.99 -10.40
CA SER A 36 -2.67 -13.70 -11.74
C SER A 36 -2.17 -12.31 -12.14
N ASN A 37 -1.36 -12.24 -13.19
CA ASN A 37 -0.90 -10.98 -13.79
C ASN A 37 -0.13 -10.05 -12.82
N VAL A 38 0.54 -10.59 -11.81
CA VAL A 38 1.38 -9.84 -10.88
C VAL A 38 2.85 -9.94 -11.33
N PRO A 39 3.52 -8.82 -11.66
CA PRO A 39 4.94 -8.83 -11.97
C PRO A 39 5.80 -9.24 -10.77
N ASP A 40 7.02 -9.68 -11.04
CA ASP A 40 8.04 -10.00 -10.04
C ASP A 40 8.34 -8.80 -9.13
N GLN A 41 8.92 -9.08 -7.96
CA GLN A 41 9.15 -8.05 -6.95
C GLN A 41 10.12 -6.97 -7.42
N GLU A 42 11.11 -7.31 -8.25
CA GLU A 42 12.09 -6.35 -8.77
C GLU A 42 11.44 -5.35 -9.74
N THR A 43 10.65 -5.84 -10.69
CA THR A 43 9.90 -4.97 -11.62
C THR A 43 8.96 -4.04 -10.87
N ARG A 44 8.27 -4.52 -9.84
CA ARG A 44 7.37 -3.69 -9.03
C ARG A 44 8.13 -2.63 -8.24
N ARG A 45 9.29 -2.96 -7.64
CA ARG A 45 10.16 -1.99 -6.94
C ARG A 45 10.59 -0.86 -7.87
N LYS A 46 11.02 -1.17 -9.10
CA LYS A 46 11.42 -0.16 -10.11
C LYS A 46 10.27 0.79 -10.43
N ARG A 47 9.08 0.25 -10.72
CA ARG A 47 7.87 1.05 -11.02
C ARG A 47 7.48 1.97 -9.86
N ILE A 48 7.48 1.45 -8.63
CA ILE A 48 7.15 2.24 -7.44
C ILE A 48 8.16 3.38 -7.26
N LEU A 49 9.45 3.12 -7.46
CA LEU A 49 10.49 4.13 -7.33
C LEU A 49 10.34 5.25 -8.38
N GLU A 50 10.04 4.89 -9.62
CA GLU A 50 9.76 5.85 -10.70
C GLU A 50 8.52 6.71 -10.39
N GLU A 51 7.44 6.08 -9.92
CA GLU A 51 6.23 6.80 -9.53
C GLU A 51 6.49 7.77 -8.38
N GLN A 52 7.23 7.33 -7.35
CA GLN A 52 7.60 8.18 -6.22
C GLN A 52 8.42 9.40 -6.65
N LYS A 53 9.34 9.23 -7.60
CA LYS A 53 10.14 10.33 -8.16
C LYS A 53 9.27 11.32 -8.92
N SER A 54 8.34 10.83 -9.75
CA SER A 54 7.41 11.66 -10.52
C SER A 54 6.48 12.49 -9.61
N ARG A 55 5.94 11.87 -8.56
CA ARG A 55 4.92 12.46 -7.66
C ARG A 55 5.49 13.23 -6.46
N ARG A 56 6.79 13.54 -6.48
CA ARG A 56 7.48 14.15 -5.33
C ARG A 56 6.83 15.46 -4.87
N HIS A 57 6.45 16.34 -5.79
CA HIS A 57 5.81 17.62 -5.49
C HIS A 57 4.40 17.44 -4.90
N ASP A 58 3.62 16.52 -5.45
CA ASP A 58 2.27 16.22 -4.96
C ASP A 58 2.29 15.72 -3.52
N ARG A 59 3.29 14.89 -3.17
CA ARG A 59 3.43 14.37 -1.81
C ARG A 59 3.75 15.47 -0.80
N VAL A 60 4.57 16.45 -1.18
CA VAL A 60 4.87 17.63 -0.35
C VAL A 60 3.62 18.48 -0.15
N ASN A 61 2.86 18.74 -1.22
CA ASN A 61 1.60 19.49 -1.14
C ASN A 61 0.57 18.77 -0.27
N PHE A 62 0.44 17.44 -0.41
CA PHE A 62 -0.44 16.63 0.41
C PHE A 62 -0.07 16.68 1.90
N ALA A 63 1.23 16.72 2.24
CA ALA A 63 1.65 16.82 3.63
C ALA A 63 1.25 18.15 4.28
N ARG A 64 1.18 19.27 3.54
CA ARG A 64 0.67 20.55 4.05
C ARG A 64 -0.82 20.45 4.41
N ARG A 65 -1.61 19.81 3.54
CA ARG A 65 -3.05 19.57 3.76
C ARG A 65 -3.37 18.68 4.97
N LEU A 66 -2.42 17.85 5.45
CA LEU A 66 -2.62 17.07 6.67
C LEU A 66 -2.57 17.93 7.94
N VAL A 67 -2.05 19.15 7.84
CA VAL A 67 -1.77 20.07 8.96
C VAL A 67 -2.76 21.24 8.96
N GLU A 68 -3.17 21.69 7.77
CA GLU A 68 -4.12 22.78 7.56
C GLU A 68 -5.57 22.27 7.73
N GLU A 69 -6.26 22.68 8.80
CA GLU A 69 -7.65 22.26 9.09
C GLU A 69 -8.67 22.81 8.08
N ASP A 70 -8.37 23.95 7.47
CA ASP A 70 -9.29 24.72 6.60
C ASP A 70 -9.37 24.20 5.15
N ASP A 71 -8.39 23.40 4.69
CA ASP A 71 -8.26 22.96 3.29
C ASP A 71 -8.65 21.49 3.05
N MET A 72 -9.41 20.90 3.98
CA MET A 72 -10.07 19.60 3.75
C MET A 72 -11.30 19.68 2.84
N GLU A 73 -11.53 20.81 2.16
CA GLU A 73 -12.37 20.81 0.97
C GLU A 73 -11.65 20.06 -0.15
N ILE A 74 -12.09 18.81 -0.34
CA ILE A 74 -11.65 17.89 -1.36
C ILE A 74 -11.66 18.61 -2.71
N VAL A 75 -10.48 18.88 -3.27
CA VAL A 75 -10.32 19.28 -4.67
C VAL A 75 -10.97 18.19 -5.51
N GLU A 76 -12.20 18.45 -5.95
CA GLU A 76 -12.87 17.77 -7.04
C GLU A 76 -12.06 18.05 -8.30
N ASP A 77 -11.02 17.28 -8.55
CA ASP A 77 -10.46 17.24 -9.88
C ASP A 77 -11.44 16.42 -10.75
N GLN A 78 -12.16 17.16 -11.61
CA GLN A 78 -13.04 16.77 -12.73
C GLN A 78 -14.55 17.04 -12.58
N PRO A 79 -15.20 17.62 -13.63
CA PRO A 79 -16.61 18.00 -13.60
C PRO A 79 -17.53 16.77 -13.57
N LYS A 80 -18.41 16.78 -12.58
CA LYS A 80 -19.47 15.80 -12.34
C LYS A 80 -20.34 15.56 -13.58
N LYS A 81 -20.35 14.33 -14.11
CA LYS A 81 -21.60 13.76 -14.66
C LYS A 81 -22.42 13.25 -13.47
N LYS A 82 -23.60 13.85 -13.30
CA LYS A 82 -24.56 13.56 -12.24
C LYS A 82 -25.11 12.14 -12.39
N THR A 83 -24.62 11.21 -11.58
CA THR A 83 -25.39 10.04 -11.13
C THR A 83 -25.21 9.95 -9.62
N SER A 84 -26.25 9.51 -8.93
CA SER A 84 -26.32 9.45 -7.47
C SER A 84 -25.16 8.66 -6.87
N ASN A 85 -24.93 8.87 -5.56
CA ASN A 85 -24.45 7.88 -4.57
C ASN A 85 -23.20 8.34 -3.78
N TRP A 86 -23.39 8.48 -2.46
CA TRP A 86 -22.39 8.57 -1.37
C TRP A 86 -21.06 9.28 -1.70
N LYS A 87 -21.00 10.59 -1.47
CA LYS A 87 -19.71 11.26 -1.26
C LYS A 87 -19.13 10.80 0.09
N THR A 88 -18.47 9.64 0.13
CA THR A 88 -17.62 9.33 1.28
C THR A 88 -16.43 10.27 1.22
N ALA A 89 -16.42 11.28 2.08
CA ALA A 89 -15.21 12.04 2.37
C ALA A 89 -14.13 11.02 2.76
N LYS A 90 -13.08 10.90 1.95
CA LYS A 90 -11.97 10.00 2.26
C LYS A 90 -11.23 10.59 3.45
N ASN A 91 -11.19 9.86 4.56
CA ASN A 91 -10.40 10.25 5.73
C ASN A 91 -8.94 10.45 5.32
N PRO A 92 -8.38 11.67 5.44
CA PRO A 92 -7.04 11.99 4.94
C PRO A 92 -5.93 11.26 5.72
N PHE A 93 -6.21 10.82 6.95
CA PHE A 93 -5.24 10.09 7.78
C PHE A 93 -5.17 8.59 7.47
N LYS A 94 -6.12 8.06 6.68
CA LYS A 94 -6.14 6.63 6.32
C LYS A 94 -5.09 6.33 5.24
N ASN A 95 -4.45 5.16 5.34
CA ASN A 95 -3.50 4.63 4.35
C ASN A 95 -2.32 5.55 4.03
N GLN A 96 -1.84 6.32 5.02
CA GLN A 96 -0.70 7.23 4.83
C GLN A 96 0.68 6.59 5.03
N LEU A 97 0.73 5.43 5.68
CA LEU A 97 1.97 4.72 5.96
C LEU A 97 2.40 3.91 4.74
N MET A 98 3.70 3.89 4.46
CA MET A 98 4.29 2.98 3.48
C MET A 98 4.35 1.58 4.10
N MET A 99 3.56 0.67 3.57
CA MET A 99 3.51 -0.72 4.04
C MET A 99 4.47 -1.58 3.24
N SER A 100 5.25 -2.40 3.93
CA SER A 100 6.11 -3.42 3.33
C SER A 100 5.29 -4.60 2.83
N GLU A 101 5.82 -5.26 1.81
CA GLU A 101 5.45 -6.63 1.44
C GLU A 101 6.44 -7.62 2.07
N TRP A 102 6.11 -8.92 2.02
CA TRP A 102 7.08 -9.97 2.32
C TRP A 102 8.29 -9.88 1.37
N LEU A 103 9.48 -10.04 1.94
CA LEU A 103 10.72 -10.16 1.17
C LEU A 103 10.79 -11.58 0.59
N VAL A 104 10.32 -11.74 -0.64
CA VAL A 104 10.32 -13.02 -1.37
C VAL A 104 11.52 -13.10 -2.30
N ASP A 105 11.69 -12.08 -3.15
CA ASP A 105 12.81 -11.98 -4.08
C ASP A 105 13.88 -11.06 -3.48
N LEU A 106 15.05 -11.63 -3.17
CA LEU A 106 16.19 -10.89 -2.67
C LEU A 106 16.77 -10.00 -3.81
N PRO A 107 16.87 -8.67 -3.62
CA PRO A 107 17.53 -7.81 -4.60
C PRO A 107 18.98 -8.23 -4.85
N ALA A 108 19.45 -8.16 -6.10
CA ALA A 108 20.85 -8.47 -6.42
C ALA A 108 21.85 -7.49 -5.78
N ASN A 109 21.44 -6.24 -5.57
CA ASN A 109 22.23 -5.15 -4.98
C ASN A 109 21.85 -4.89 -3.51
N PHE A 110 21.45 -5.94 -2.78
CA PHE A 110 20.95 -5.83 -1.41
C PHE A 110 21.98 -5.20 -0.46
N GLU A 111 23.27 -5.49 -0.62
CA GLU A 111 24.32 -4.98 0.28
C GLU A 111 24.62 -3.49 0.06
N GLN A 112 24.40 -2.97 -1.16
CA GLN A 112 24.80 -1.61 -1.53
C GLN A 112 23.65 -0.61 -1.46
N GLU A 113 22.43 -1.00 -1.83
CA GLU A 113 21.29 -0.08 -2.00
C GLU A 113 20.19 -0.25 -0.94
N TRP A 114 20.28 -1.26 -0.07
CA TRP A 114 19.25 -1.55 0.92
C TRP A 114 19.79 -1.42 2.34
N VAL A 115 18.90 -1.02 3.25
CA VAL A 115 19.18 -0.95 4.68
C VAL A 115 18.17 -1.78 5.45
N MET A 116 18.62 -2.42 6.52
CA MET A 116 17.78 -3.18 7.43
C MET A 116 17.52 -2.38 8.70
N VAL A 117 16.27 -2.36 9.14
CA VAL A 117 15.85 -1.72 10.39
C VAL A 117 15.22 -2.78 11.29
N ILE A 118 15.82 -3.00 12.46
CA ILE A 118 15.24 -3.86 13.49
C ILE A 118 13.99 -3.16 14.03
N SER A 119 12.83 -3.81 13.89
CA SER A 119 11.55 -3.25 14.30
C SER A 119 11.10 -3.81 15.65
N PRO A 120 10.75 -2.96 16.64
CA PRO A 120 10.24 -3.44 17.91
C PRO A 120 8.83 -4.04 17.78
N ILE A 121 8.44 -4.85 18.76
CA ILE A 121 7.05 -5.29 18.88
C ILE A 121 6.20 -4.09 19.30
N GLY A 122 5.22 -3.73 18.48
CA GLY A 122 4.38 -2.56 18.73
C GLY A 122 3.34 -2.34 17.65
N LYS A 123 2.63 -1.21 17.75
CA LYS A 123 1.64 -0.77 16.76
C LYS A 123 2.24 0.34 15.91
N ARG A 124 2.12 0.22 14.58
CA ARG A 124 2.46 1.30 13.65
C ARG A 124 1.46 2.44 13.83
N CYS A 125 1.94 3.68 13.92
CA CYS A 125 1.10 4.87 14.02
C CYS A 125 1.56 5.97 13.05
N LEU A 126 0.61 6.73 12.53
CA LEU A 126 0.88 8.00 11.86
C LEU A 126 0.97 9.07 12.95
N VAL A 127 2.08 9.80 12.99
CA VAL A 127 2.25 10.94 13.90
C VAL A 127 2.22 12.22 13.08
N VAL A 128 1.28 13.10 13.39
CA VAL A 128 1.17 14.45 12.83
C VAL A 128 1.28 15.42 13.98
N ALA A 129 2.34 16.21 14.00
CA ALA A 129 2.50 17.32 14.94
C ALA A 129 2.20 18.61 14.19
N SER A 130 1.10 19.27 14.56
CA SER A 130 0.67 20.57 14.04
C SER A 130 0.72 21.61 15.16
N ARG A 131 0.81 22.90 14.80
CA ARG A 131 1.01 24.05 15.69
C ARG A 131 -0.31 24.66 16.14
#